data_AF-A0A2S8F857-F1
#
_entry.id   AF-A0A2S8F857-F1
#
_cell.length_a   1.000
_cell.length_b   1.000
_cell.length_c   1.000
_cell.angle_alpha   90.00
_cell.angle_beta   90.00
_cell.angle_gamma   90.00
#
_symmetry.space_group_name_H-M   'P 1'
#
loop_
_entity.id
_entity.type
_entity.pdbx_description
1 polymer ?
#
loop_
_entity_poly.entity_id
_entity_poly.type
_entity_poly.pdbx_seq_one_letter_code
_entity_poly.pdbx_strand_id
1 'polypeptide(L)' 'MRYVVWLLVVALIILHQDIWFWSDGTLVWGFMPITLLWQAGISLAASFVWFLATIFAWPTDLIEETKQEVKGGE' A
#
# COMPACT_ATOMS: atom_id res chain seq x y z
N MET A 1 -7.72 4.74 12.88
CA MET A 1 -7.46 4.08 11.57
C MET A 1 -6.14 4.50 10.93
N ARG A 2 -5.75 5.80 10.97
CA ARG A 2 -4.50 6.28 10.34
C ARG A 2 -3.22 5.52 10.77
N TYR A 3 -3.09 5.15 12.05
CA TYR A 3 -1.96 4.34 12.53
C TYR A 3 -1.94 2.91 12.00
N VAL A 4 -3.11 2.33 11.69
CA VAL A 4 -3.22 0.99 11.10
C VAL A 4 -2.70 1.01 9.67
N VAL A 5 -3.06 2.03 8.89
CA VAL A 5 -2.52 2.22 7.53
C VAL A 5 -1.00 2.37 7.57
N TRP A 6 -0.47 3.15 8.52
CA TRP A 6 0.97 3.29 8.72
C TRP A 6 1.66 1.98 9.09
N LEU A 7 1.08 1.19 10.00
CA LEU A 7 1.62 -0.13 10.35
C LEU A 7 1.64 -1.06 9.14
N LEU A 8 0.57 -1.06 8.33
CA LEU A 8 0.48 -1.86 7.10
C LEU A 8 1.53 -1.44 6.06
N VAL A 9 1.79 -0.14 5.92
CA VAL A 9 2.85 0.37 5.04
C VAL A 9 4.23 -0.09 5.51
N VAL A 10 4.52 0.01 6.81
CA VAL A 10 5.81 -0.47 7.37
C VAL A 10 5.96 -1.98 7.18
N ALA A 11 4.89 -2.75 7.42
CA ALA A 11 4.89 -4.18 7.15
C ALA A 11 5.20 -4.48 5.68
N LEU A 12 4.53 -3.80 4.74
CA LEU A 12 4.80 -3.97 3.30
C LEU A 12 6.26 -3.69 2.94
N ILE A 13 6.87 -2.65 3.50
CA ILE A 13 8.29 -2.33 3.25
C ILE A 13 9.20 -3.49 3.69
N ILE A 14 8.94 -4.09 4.85
CA ILE A 14 9.71 -5.23 5.36
C ILE A 14 9.49 -6.46 4.47
N LEU A 15 8.24 -6.79 4.15
CA LEU A 15 7.91 -7.94 3.31
C LEU A 15 8.47 -7.78 1.87
N HIS A 16 8.58 -6.56 1.37
CA HIS A 16 9.11 -6.25 0.04
C HIS A 16 10.62 -6.47 -0.09
N GLN A 17 11.38 -6.49 1.01
CA GLN A 17 12.83 -6.78 0.97
C GLN A 17 13.12 -8.19 0.45
N ASP A 18 12.15 -9.11 0.52
CA ASP A 18 12.20 -10.45 -0.08
C ASP A 18 13.50 -11.23 0.21
N ILE A 19 14.01 -11.13 1.44
CA ILE A 19 15.25 -11.82 1.86
C ILE A 19 15.08 -13.34 2.03
N TRP A 20 13.84 -13.83 2.06
CA TRP A 20 13.53 -15.24 2.32
C TRP A 20 13.42 -16.06 1.04
N PHE A 21 12.71 -15.57 0.02
CA PHE A 21 12.46 -16.32 -1.20
C PHE A 21 13.48 -16.04 -2.31
N TRP A 22 14.42 -15.11 -2.11
CA TRP A 22 15.42 -14.73 -3.11
C TRP A 22 16.13 -15.94 -3.74
N SER A 23 16.62 -16.88 -2.93
CA SER A 23 17.31 -18.07 -3.42
C SER A 23 16.40 -19.28 -3.67
N ASP A 24 15.08 -19.13 -3.49
CA ASP A 24 14.12 -20.22 -3.63
C ASP A 24 13.61 -20.31 -5.06
N GLY A 25 14.02 -21.38 -5.75
CA GLY A 25 13.61 -21.72 -7.11
C GLY A 25 12.33 -22.56 -7.19
N THR A 26 11.58 -22.70 -6.10
CA THR A 26 10.35 -23.51 -6.09
C THR A 26 9.34 -22.97 -7.10
N LEU A 27 8.96 -23.81 -8.07
CA LEU A 27 7.93 -23.48 -9.06
C LEU A 27 6.55 -23.76 -8.46
N VAL A 28 5.77 -22.71 -8.27
CA VAL A 28 4.34 -22.77 -8.00
C VAL A 28 3.62 -23.03 -9.32
N TRP A 29 2.61 -23.91 -9.30
CA TRP A 29 1.81 -24.30 -10.48
C TRP A 29 2.62 -24.91 -11.64
N GLY A 30 3.88 -25.29 -11.40
CA GLY A 30 4.74 -25.90 -12.41
C GLY A 30 5.30 -24.93 -13.45
N PHE A 31 5.12 -23.61 -13.29
CA PHE A 31 5.69 -22.61 -14.22
C PHE A 31 6.17 -21.30 -13.57
N MET A 32 5.65 -20.93 -12.40
CA MET A 32 5.90 -19.62 -11.80
C MET A 32 6.83 -19.76 -10.59
N PRO A 33 8.01 -19.10 -10.55
CA PRO A 33 8.83 -19.02 -9.36
C PRO A 33 8.06 -18.42 -8.18
N ILE A 34 8.21 -18.99 -6.99
CA ILE A 34 7.58 -18.50 -5.74
C ILE A 34 7.92 -17.04 -5.46
N THR A 35 9.13 -16.62 -5.82
CA THR A 35 9.61 -15.22 -5.77
C THR A 35 8.71 -14.27 -6.54
N LEU A 36 8.34 -14.64 -7.78
CA LEU A 36 7.44 -13.81 -8.59
C LEU A 36 6.03 -13.74 -7.99
N LEU A 37 5.51 -14.87 -7.50
CA LEU A 37 4.19 -14.91 -6.87
C LEU A 37 4.15 -14.03 -5.61
N TRP A 38 5.22 -14.08 -4.81
CA TRP A 38 5.37 -13.24 -3.62
C TRP A 38 5.36 -11.76 -3.97
N GLN A 39 6.18 -11.33 -4.94
CA GLN A 39 6.26 -9.94 -5.39
C GLN A 39 4.94 -9.44 -6.02
N ALA A 40 4.23 -10.30 -6.75
CA ALA A 40 2.90 -10.00 -7.26
C ALA A 40 1.89 -9.81 -6.12
N GLY A 41 1.92 -10.67 -5.09
CA GLY A 41 1.09 -10.54 -3.90
C GLY A 41 1.35 -9.24 -3.13
N ILE A 42 2.62 -8.87 -2.96
CA ILE A 42 3.00 -7.59 -2.33
C ILE A 42 2.49 -6.39 -3.14
N SER A 43 2.52 -6.45 -4.47
CA SER A 43 2.01 -5.37 -5.34
C SER A 43 0.49 -5.19 -5.19
N LEU A 44 -0.26 -6.30 -5.10
CA LEU A 44 -1.69 -6.27 -4.83
C LEU A 44 -1.99 -5.74 -3.43
N ALA A 45 -1.25 -6.19 -2.42
CA ALA A 45 -1.39 -5.73 -1.04
C ALA A 45 -1.08 -4.22 -0.92
N ALA A 46 -0.05 -3.72 -1.61
CA ALA A 46 0.27 -2.30 -1.66
C ALA A 46 -0.87 -1.47 -2.24
N SER A 47 -1.46 -1.94 -3.35
CA SER A 47 -2.62 -1.28 -3.97
C SER A 47 -3.82 -1.23 -3.00
N PHE A 48 -4.06 -2.33 -2.28
CA PHE A 48 -5.12 -2.40 -1.27
C PHE A 48 -4.87 -1.47 -0.07
N VAL A 49 -3.63 -1.41 0.44
CA VAL A 49 -3.26 -0.49 1.52
C VAL A 49 -3.42 0.96 1.08
N TRP A 50 -3.09 1.29 -0.18
CA TRP A 50 -3.29 2.62 -0.72
C TRP A 50 -4.78 2.97 -0.87
N PHE A 51 -5.62 2.01 -1.28
CA PHE A 51 -7.07 2.16 -1.28
C PHE A 51 -7.63 2.38 0.15
N LEU A 52 -7.12 1.69 1.16
CA LEU A 52 -7.49 1.97 2.55
C LEU A 52 -7.01 3.36 3.01
N ALA A 53 -5.85 3.81 2.53
CA ALA A 53 -5.32 5.14 2.83
C ALA A 53 -6.23 6.24 2.29
N THR A 54 -6.81 6.09 1.09
CA THR A 54 -7.74 7.09 0.53
C THR A 54 -9.07 7.16 1.29
N ILE A 55 -9.51 6.08 1.92
CA ILE A 55 -10.74 6.06 2.72
C ILE A 55 -10.51 6.60 4.13
N PHE A 56 -9.41 6.22 4.78
CA PHE A 56 -9.22 6.43 6.22
C PHE A 56 -8.18 7.47 6.61
N ALA A 57 -7.27 7.83 5.71
CA ALA A 57 -6.17 8.75 5.97
C ALA A 57 -6.22 10.01 5.11
N TRP A 58 -7.18 10.11 4.18
CA TRP A 58 -7.35 11.29 3.33
C TRP A 58 -7.85 12.48 4.17
N PRO A 59 -7.17 13.64 4.10
CA PRO A 59 -7.50 14.79 4.94
C PRO A 59 -8.65 15.59 4.32
N THR A 60 -9.89 15.24 4.68
CA THR A 60 -11.10 15.93 4.20
C THR A 60 -11.25 17.33 4.78
N ASP A 61 -10.77 17.52 6.01
CA ASP A 61 -10.72 18.78 6.74
C ASP A 61 -9.93 19.87 5.98
N LEU A 62 -8.75 19.53 5.46
CA LEU A 62 -7.93 20.45 4.66
C LEU A 62 -8.62 20.86 3.34
N ILE A 63 -9.44 19.96 2.76
CA ILE A 63 -10.19 20.24 1.53
C ILE A 63 -11.30 21.25 1.81
N GLU A 64 -12.00 21.10 2.94
CA GLU A 64 -13.04 22.03 3.34
C GLU A 64 -12.49 23.41 3.68
N GLU A 65 -11.38 23.50 4.40
CA GLU A 65 -10.69 24.77 4.69
C GLU A 65 -10.27 25.49 3.40
N THR A 66 -9.60 24.77 2.48
CA THR A 66 -9.20 25.30 1.17
C THR A 66 -10.41 25.81 0.37
N LYS A 67 -11.55 25.09 0.42
CA LYS A 67 -12.76 25.47 -0.30
C LYS A 67 -13.41 26.73 0.27
N GLN A 68 -13.29 26.97 1.57
CA GLN A 68 -13.79 28.19 2.22
C GLN A 68 -12.90 29.40 1.87
N GLU A 69 -11.57 29.26 1.87
CA GLU A 69 -10.66 30.34 1.47
C GLU A 69 -10.91 30.81 0.03
N VAL A 70 -11.07 29.88 -0.92
CA VAL A 70 -11.36 30.22 -2.32
C VAL A 70 -12.69 30.97 -2.46
N LYS A 71 -13.73 30.57 -1.72
CA LYS A 71 -15.05 31.22 -1.73
C LYS A 71 -15.09 32.59 -1.05
N GLY A 72 -14.23 32.84 -0.07
CA GLY A 72 -14.15 34.13 0.62
C GLY A 72 -13.31 35.18 -0.10
N GLY A 73 -12.51 34.75 -1.08
CA GLY A 73 -11.71 35.62 -1.95
C GLY A 73 -12.39 36.04 -3.26
N GLU A 74 -13.58 35.50 -3.57
CA GLU A 74 -14.49 35.96 -4.63
C GLU A 74 -15.48 37.01 -4.11
#